data_AF-A0A9P5P4B8-F1
#
_entry.id   AF-A0A9P5P4B8-F1
#
_cell.length_a   1.000
_cell.length_b   1.000
_cell.length_c   1.000
_cell.angle_alpha   90.00
_cell.angle_beta   90.00
_cell.angle_gamma   90.00
#
_symmetry.space_group_name_H-M   'P 1'
#
loop_
_entity.id
_entity.type
_entity.pdbx_description
1 polymer ?
#
loop_
_entity_poly.entity_id
_entity_poly.type
_entity_poly.pdbx_seq_one_letter_code
_entity_poly.pdbx_strand_id
1 'polypeptide(L)'
;MEVHGIFGSESSTRDLAGSQDITRFERFERSSMAYVLHVVSVLKSEIVVRVLAWRGSGHCRVPALLVISMLLSTGVNGITKVRLGLGLGLSKYKKEYLRSLVSMLEYFVQFVIDHLSPFLFSAYGLPYTKRLGSNRCAKILRDEFNALQDKGEHRKWILRKQKELKAVQAHAKLCKAWHAGQLLQRSDELDDIRNQRVSDIMRRLTEIGWGEEVEIMSSCAWWEWSQFKDLKLVGQSKKLTDYAWNGIKDRLVEFLKERKRQRLDWLKHKVLQEQYGYFRMVYDSIKHTSDLREPFPALGNFFHVPPVEDLIWDTPFEEKLNADNLQPKLSEYLSSIIAEWKPAKIQELVEIMRKSGITEATASDLKLAKSGFRCSNCKEKMHYPQMFFHHCFVCYSPDSSVSERLWTWYGYSAAGAMGPWMADKLNFGVAHGEGGSWSFP
;
A
#
# COMPACT_ATOMS: atom_id res chain seq x y z
N MET A 1 -66.36 -46.03 6.59
CA MET A 1 -67.01 -44.96 7.37
C MET A 1 -66.05 -44.60 8.49
N GLU A 2 -65.56 -43.35 8.48
CA GLU A 2 -64.98 -42.55 9.59
C GLU A 2 -64.02 -43.29 10.55
N VAL A 3 -62.76 -42.91 10.77
CA VAL A 3 -62.20 -41.62 11.23
C VAL A 3 -60.67 -41.73 11.12
N HIS A 4 -59.97 -40.70 10.61
CA HIS A 4 -58.80 -40.07 11.26
C HIS A 4 -58.18 -39.00 10.35
N GLY A 5 -58.37 -37.73 10.74
CA GLY A 5 -57.79 -36.57 10.09
C GLY A 5 -56.69 -35.91 10.93
N ILE A 6 -55.54 -35.75 10.29
CA ILE A 6 -54.70 -34.53 10.18
C ILE A 6 -54.23 -33.87 11.49
N PHE A 7 -52.96 -34.12 11.83
CA PHE A 7 -52.10 -33.20 12.60
C PHE A 7 -51.31 -32.31 11.64
N GLY A 8 -51.50 -31.01 11.71
CA GLY A 8 -50.67 -30.01 11.05
C GLY A 8 -49.44 -29.69 11.89
N SER A 9 -48.25 -29.71 11.28
CA SER A 9 -46.99 -29.26 11.87
C SER A 9 -46.52 -28.00 11.15
N GLU A 10 -46.54 -26.87 11.84
CA GLU A 10 -45.85 -25.66 11.42
C GLU A 10 -44.44 -25.70 12.02
N SER A 11 -43.41 -25.74 11.17
CA SER A 11 -42.02 -25.56 11.59
C SER A 11 -41.27 -24.62 10.65
N SER A 12 -40.74 -23.57 11.26
CA SER A 12 -39.46 -22.92 11.00
C SER A 12 -39.13 -22.41 9.59
N THR A 13 -39.42 -21.12 9.35
CA THR A 13 -38.70 -20.28 8.38
C THR A 13 -38.20 -19.00 9.07
N ARG A 14 -37.12 -19.13 9.86
CA ARG A 14 -36.22 -18.04 10.24
C ARG A 14 -34.86 -18.68 10.44
N ASP A 15 -33.97 -18.58 9.45
CA ASP A 15 -32.49 -18.67 9.61
C ASP A 15 -31.79 -18.74 8.25
N LEU A 16 -31.87 -17.69 7.42
CA LEU A 16 -30.96 -17.55 6.26
C LEU A 16 -30.47 -16.12 5.97
N ALA A 17 -30.96 -15.10 6.68
CA ALA A 17 -30.51 -13.71 6.47
C ALA A 17 -29.26 -13.31 7.29
N GLY A 18 -28.86 -14.10 8.31
CA GLY A 18 -27.76 -13.75 9.22
C GLY A 18 -26.35 -14.14 8.76
N SER A 19 -26.21 -15.02 7.77
CA SER A 19 -24.92 -15.61 7.37
C SER A 19 -24.11 -14.73 6.40
N GLN A 20 -24.80 -13.96 5.53
CA GLN A 20 -24.12 -13.10 4.55
C GLN A 20 -23.57 -11.79 5.14
N ASP A 21 -24.15 -11.27 6.23
CA ASP A 21 -23.67 -10.04 6.87
C ASP A 21 -22.42 -10.27 7.73
N ILE A 22 -22.29 -11.45 8.34
CA ILE A 22 -21.12 -11.82 9.16
C ILE A 22 -19.86 -11.92 8.28
N THR A 23 -19.97 -12.50 7.09
CA THR A 23 -18.83 -12.65 6.16
C THR A 23 -18.38 -11.31 5.55
N ARG A 24 -19.30 -10.35 5.35
CA ARG A 24 -18.97 -9.00 4.87
C ARG A 24 -18.31 -8.15 5.98
N PHE A 25 -18.77 -8.31 7.22
CA PHE A 25 -18.20 -7.65 8.39
C PHE A 25 -16.79 -8.17 8.72
N GLU A 26 -16.55 -9.48 8.68
CA GLU A 26 -15.22 -10.08 8.89
C GLU A 26 -14.20 -9.66 7.82
N ARG A 27 -14.65 -9.47 6.56
CA ARG A 27 -13.79 -9.00 5.46
C ARG A 27 -13.40 -7.52 5.63
N PHE A 28 -14.30 -6.69 6.15
CA PHE A 28 -14.03 -5.29 6.51
C PHE A 28 -13.10 -5.17 7.74
N GLU A 29 -13.27 -6.03 8.75
CA GLU A 29 -12.40 -6.07 9.94
C GLU A 29 -10.96 -6.50 9.60
N ARG A 30 -10.78 -7.54 8.75
CA ARG A 30 -9.45 -7.97 8.30
C ARG A 30 -8.74 -6.90 7.47
N SER A 31 -9.47 -6.18 6.62
CA SER A 31 -8.92 -5.07 5.83
C SER A 31 -8.49 -3.89 6.72
N SER A 32 -9.26 -3.60 7.77
CA SER A 32 -8.96 -2.50 8.70
C SER A 32 -7.76 -2.81 9.60
N MET A 33 -7.63 -4.04 10.10
CA MET A 33 -6.44 -4.45 10.86
C MET A 33 -5.18 -4.51 9.97
N ALA A 34 -5.30 -5.03 8.74
CA ALA A 34 -4.18 -5.04 7.79
C ALA A 34 -3.71 -3.61 7.47
N TYR A 35 -4.64 -2.66 7.34
CA TYR A 35 -4.33 -1.24 7.15
C TYR A 35 -3.58 -0.64 8.35
N VAL A 36 -4.03 -0.91 9.58
CA VAL A 36 -3.35 -0.41 10.80
C VAL A 36 -1.96 -1.01 10.95
N LEU A 37 -1.79 -2.32 10.71
CA LEU A 37 -0.48 -2.97 10.76
C LEU A 37 0.46 -2.47 9.65
N HIS A 38 -0.08 -2.20 8.45
CA HIS A 38 0.66 -1.60 7.36
C HIS A 38 1.13 -0.18 7.71
N VAL A 39 0.26 0.67 8.26
CA VAL A 39 0.62 2.03 8.70
C VAL A 39 1.69 1.99 9.79
N VAL A 40 1.60 1.08 10.76
CA VAL A 40 2.61 0.91 11.81
C VAL A 40 3.94 0.40 11.24
N SER A 41 3.91 -0.51 10.27
CA SER A 41 5.10 -1.03 9.59
C SER A 41 5.81 0.04 8.76
N VAL A 42 5.05 0.83 7.99
CA VAL A 42 5.54 1.96 7.19
C VAL A 42 6.11 3.06 8.08
N LEU A 43 5.43 3.39 9.19
CA LEU A 43 5.96 4.37 10.15
C LEU A 43 7.26 3.86 10.80
N LYS A 44 7.37 2.57 11.13
CA LYS A 44 8.60 1.99 11.66
C LYS A 44 9.74 2.02 10.64
N SER A 45 9.51 1.59 9.41
CA SER A 45 10.55 1.54 8.38
C SER A 45 11.00 2.95 7.97
N GLU A 46 10.07 3.89 7.88
CA GLU A 46 10.38 5.26 7.44
C GLU A 46 11.06 6.09 8.53
N ILE A 47 10.70 5.88 9.81
CA ILE A 47 11.44 6.43 10.95
C ILE A 47 12.86 5.86 11.01
N VAL A 48 13.02 4.53 10.84
CA VAL A 48 14.36 3.89 10.88
C VAL A 48 15.23 4.33 9.70
N VAL A 49 14.70 4.36 8.47
CA VAL A 49 15.43 4.80 7.28
C VAL A 49 15.85 6.26 7.38
N ARG A 50 14.97 7.15 7.88
CA ARG A 50 15.30 8.58 8.02
C ARG A 50 16.23 8.87 9.19
N VAL A 51 16.15 8.10 10.28
CA VAL A 51 17.11 8.16 11.40
C VAL A 51 18.50 7.65 10.98
N LEU A 52 18.57 6.60 10.16
CA LEU A 52 19.84 6.05 9.66
C LEU A 52 20.47 6.92 8.57
N ALA A 53 19.68 7.46 7.62
CA ALA A 53 20.17 8.40 6.60
C ALA A 53 20.68 9.72 7.22
N TRP A 54 20.12 10.14 8.36
CA TRP A 54 20.50 11.36 9.06
C TRP A 54 21.86 11.28 9.77
N ARG A 55 22.32 10.06 10.13
CA ARG A 55 23.63 9.86 10.77
C ARG A 55 24.82 10.26 9.87
N GLY A 56 24.59 10.45 8.57
CA GLY A 56 25.61 10.80 7.57
C GLY A 56 25.64 12.27 7.11
N SER A 57 24.63 13.10 7.40
CA SER A 57 24.50 14.43 6.79
C SER A 57 24.49 15.55 7.84
N GLY A 58 25.67 16.07 8.16
CA GLY A 58 25.93 16.95 9.31
C GLY A 58 25.37 18.39 9.26
N HIS A 59 24.28 18.73 8.56
CA HIS A 59 23.75 20.10 8.50
C HIS A 59 22.21 20.21 8.72
N CYS A 60 21.80 21.27 9.45
CA CYS A 60 20.45 21.78 9.79
C CYS A 60 19.62 21.09 10.91
N ARG A 61 19.37 21.87 11.99
CA ARG A 61 18.80 21.44 13.30
C ARG A 61 17.27 21.61 13.50
N VAL A 62 16.53 22.15 12.53
CA VAL A 62 15.12 22.58 12.73
C VAL A 62 14.04 21.60 12.19
N PRO A 63 14.24 20.83 11.10
CA PRO A 63 13.15 20.01 10.53
C PRO A 63 12.74 18.77 11.36
N ALA A 64 13.66 18.17 12.13
CA ALA A 64 13.38 16.93 12.86
C ALA A 64 12.34 17.10 13.97
N LEU A 65 12.34 18.25 14.65
CA LEU A 65 11.37 18.58 15.70
C LEU A 65 9.98 18.86 15.12
N LEU A 66 9.91 19.44 13.91
CA LEU A 66 8.65 19.62 13.18
C LEU A 66 8.07 18.27 12.75
N VAL A 67 8.90 17.32 12.31
CA VAL A 67 8.45 15.97 11.93
C VAL A 67 7.98 15.18 13.15
N ILE A 68 8.73 15.20 14.26
CA ILE A 68 8.33 14.52 15.51
C ILE A 68 7.06 15.19 16.10
N SER A 69 6.99 16.52 16.11
CA SER A 69 5.79 17.24 16.56
C SER A 69 4.59 16.97 15.66
N MET A 70 4.76 16.95 14.34
CA MET A 70 3.68 16.62 13.40
C MET A 70 3.19 15.19 13.63
N LEU A 71 4.09 14.21 13.73
CA LEU A 71 3.75 12.81 13.98
C LEU A 71 3.00 12.64 15.32
N LEU A 72 3.44 13.33 16.37
CA LEU A 72 2.76 13.34 17.68
C LEU A 72 1.38 14.02 17.60
N SER A 73 1.25 15.15 16.89
CA SER A 73 -0.04 15.84 16.72
C SER A 73 -1.04 15.06 15.87
N THR A 74 -0.60 14.39 14.79
CA THR A 74 -1.45 13.48 14.01
C THR A 74 -1.83 12.24 14.80
N GLY A 75 -0.93 11.70 15.64
CA GLY A 75 -1.22 10.59 16.54
C GLY A 75 -2.27 10.96 17.59
N VAL A 76 -2.13 12.12 18.24
CA VAL A 76 -3.07 12.62 19.25
C VAL A 76 -4.44 12.93 18.64
N ASN A 77 -4.50 13.54 17.45
CA ASN A 77 -5.78 13.79 16.76
C ASN A 77 -6.47 12.50 16.31
N GLY A 78 -5.72 11.48 15.90
CA GLY A 78 -6.23 10.14 15.61
C GLY A 78 -6.83 9.46 16.85
N ILE A 79 -6.12 9.53 17.99
CA ILE A 79 -6.58 8.99 19.28
C ILE A 79 -7.85 9.70 19.77
N THR A 80 -7.94 11.02 19.58
CA THR A 80 -9.11 11.82 20.00
C THR A 80 -10.35 11.50 19.14
N LYS A 81 -10.18 11.25 17.83
CA LYS A 81 -11.27 10.77 16.96
C LYS A 81 -11.75 9.35 17.33
N VAL A 82 -10.84 8.46 17.72
CA VAL A 82 -11.21 7.12 18.22
C VAL A 82 -12.01 7.22 19.53
N ARG A 83 -11.68 8.17 20.40
CA ARG A 83 -12.39 8.44 21.67
C ARG A 83 -13.82 8.97 21.45
N LEU A 84 -14.04 9.76 20.40
CA LEU A 84 -15.35 10.34 20.05
C LEU A 84 -16.24 9.39 19.22
N GLY A 85 -15.66 8.34 18.62
CA GLY A 85 -16.36 7.37 17.75
C GLY A 85 -16.77 6.03 18.39
N LEU A 86 -16.72 5.89 19.73
CA LEU A 86 -17.03 4.62 20.44
C LEU A 86 -18.54 4.30 20.51
N GLY A 87 -19.26 4.46 19.40
CA GLY A 87 -20.62 3.96 19.17
C GLY A 87 -20.67 2.62 18.42
N LEU A 88 -19.52 1.97 18.20
CA LEU A 88 -19.46 0.67 17.52
C LEU A 88 -19.69 -0.47 18.52
N GLY A 89 -20.55 -1.43 18.14
CA GLY A 89 -20.92 -2.64 18.88
C GLY A 89 -19.77 -3.65 19.07
N LEU A 90 -18.60 -3.16 19.46
CA LEU A 90 -17.44 -3.99 19.76
C LEU A 90 -17.68 -4.83 21.02
N SER A 91 -17.24 -6.08 21.00
CA SER A 91 -17.28 -6.96 22.16
C SER A 91 -16.49 -6.35 23.33
N LYS A 92 -16.89 -6.69 24.57
CA LYS A 92 -16.29 -6.16 25.81
C LYS A 92 -14.76 -6.29 25.82
N TYR A 93 -14.25 -7.44 25.35
CA TYR A 93 -12.83 -7.73 25.25
C TYR A 93 -12.07 -6.79 24.29
N LYS A 94 -12.63 -6.52 23.09
CA LYS A 94 -12.04 -5.60 22.11
C LYS A 94 -12.00 -4.15 22.63
N LYS A 95 -13.02 -3.73 23.40
CA LYS A 95 -13.05 -2.41 24.04
C LYS A 95 -12.00 -2.26 25.16
N GLU A 96 -11.74 -3.32 25.91
CA GLU A 96 -10.69 -3.34 26.94
C GLU A 96 -9.29 -3.34 26.32
N TYR A 97 -9.07 -4.08 25.23
CA TYR A 97 -7.81 -4.06 24.49
C TYR A 97 -7.49 -2.66 23.91
N LEU A 98 -8.45 -2.01 23.26
CA LEU A 98 -8.27 -0.65 22.74
C LEU A 98 -8.03 0.39 23.86
N ARG A 99 -8.72 0.25 25.01
CA ARG A 99 -8.44 1.09 26.18
C ARG A 99 -7.01 0.91 26.68
N SER A 100 -6.53 -0.32 26.77
CA SER A 100 -5.15 -0.61 27.18
C SER A 100 -4.12 -0.03 26.21
N LEU A 101 -4.38 -0.14 24.90
CA LEU A 101 -3.50 0.40 23.86
C LEU A 101 -3.43 1.94 23.88
N VAL A 102 -4.57 2.61 24.07
CA VAL A 102 -4.62 4.08 24.24
C VAL A 102 -3.90 4.51 25.51
N SER A 103 -4.11 3.81 26.63
CA SER A 103 -3.39 4.07 27.90
C SER A 103 -1.88 3.91 27.74
N MET A 104 -1.42 2.89 27.01
CA MET A 104 -0.01 2.64 26.74
C MET A 104 0.60 3.76 25.88
N LEU A 105 -0.13 4.24 24.87
CA LEU A 105 0.30 5.35 24.02
C LEU A 105 0.33 6.68 24.78
N GLU A 106 -0.66 6.97 25.62
CA GLU A 106 -0.66 8.15 26.49
C GLU A 106 0.53 8.12 27.47
N TYR A 107 0.80 6.97 28.10
CA TYR A 107 1.95 6.80 28.98
C TYR A 107 3.28 6.98 28.23
N PHE A 108 3.40 6.44 27.02
CA PHE A 108 4.61 6.58 26.20
C PHE A 108 4.85 8.05 25.78
N VAL A 109 3.80 8.77 25.38
CA VAL A 109 3.91 10.21 25.05
C VAL A 109 4.32 11.01 26.28
N GLN A 110 3.71 10.75 27.44
CA GLN A 110 4.05 11.43 28.69
C GLN A 110 5.49 11.10 29.14
N PHE A 111 5.92 9.84 29.02
CA PHE A 111 7.29 9.41 29.30
C PHE A 111 8.32 10.13 28.41
N VAL A 112 8.02 10.30 27.12
CA VAL A 112 8.90 11.06 26.19
C VAL A 112 8.98 12.53 26.61
N ILE A 113 7.87 13.15 27.01
CA ILE A 113 7.82 14.54 27.48
C ILE A 113 8.63 14.73 28.76
N ASP A 114 8.44 13.83 29.74
CA ASP A 114 9.00 13.99 31.09
C ASP A 114 10.46 13.55 31.17
N HIS A 115 10.84 12.49 30.45
CA HIS A 115 12.15 11.86 30.62
C HIS A 115 13.10 12.04 29.43
N LEU A 116 12.59 12.10 28.20
CA LEU A 116 13.44 12.25 27.01
C LEU A 116 13.59 13.70 26.58
N SER A 117 12.57 14.55 26.80
CA SER A 117 12.66 15.97 26.46
C SER A 117 13.81 16.69 27.18
N PRO A 118 14.09 16.49 28.48
CA PRO A 118 15.23 17.13 29.16
C PRO A 118 16.59 16.77 28.54
N PHE A 119 16.76 15.52 28.08
CA PHE A 119 17.97 15.05 27.41
C PHE A 119 18.10 15.58 25.98
N LEU A 120 17.00 15.60 25.22
CA LEU A 120 16.94 16.17 23.87
C LEU A 120 17.08 17.70 23.88
N PHE A 121 16.72 18.39 24.96
CA PHE A 121 16.96 19.84 25.08
C PHE A 121 18.40 20.15 25.52
N SER A 122 18.99 19.34 26.40
CA SER A 122 20.40 19.45 26.82
C SER A 122 21.38 19.16 25.68
N ALA A 123 21.18 18.06 24.95
CA ALA A 123 22.10 17.62 23.89
C ALA A 123 22.12 18.54 22.65
N TYR A 124 21.06 19.34 22.44
CA TYR A 124 20.90 20.18 21.26
C TYR A 124 21.04 21.68 21.53
N GLY A 125 21.35 22.08 22.78
CA GLY A 125 21.65 23.48 23.14
C GLY A 125 20.48 24.45 22.92
N LEU A 126 19.24 23.95 22.86
CA LEU A 126 18.07 24.81 22.79
C LEU A 126 17.82 25.40 24.18
N PRO A 127 17.69 26.74 24.30
CA PRO A 127 17.45 27.35 25.59
C PRO A 127 16.11 26.86 26.13
N TYR A 128 16.16 26.04 27.18
CA TYR A 128 15.06 25.98 28.16
C TYR A 128 14.68 27.43 28.42
N THR A 129 13.41 27.79 28.22
CA THR A 129 12.93 29.15 28.51
C THR A 129 13.03 29.36 30.01
N LYS A 130 14.25 29.61 30.49
CA LYS A 130 14.54 30.32 31.72
C LYS A 130 13.61 31.52 31.61
N ARG A 131 12.63 31.61 32.51
CA ARG A 131 11.91 32.86 32.73
C ARG A 131 12.99 33.86 33.08
N LEU A 132 13.51 34.54 32.08
CA LEU A 132 14.35 35.71 32.21
C LEU A 132 13.40 36.79 32.72
N GLY A 133 13.02 36.70 33.99
CA GLY A 133 12.71 37.91 34.72
C GLY A 133 13.94 38.79 34.55
N SER A 134 13.78 39.92 33.87
CA SER A 134 14.88 40.85 33.62
C SER A 134 15.67 41.02 34.93
N ASN A 135 16.99 40.81 34.91
CA ASN A 135 17.85 40.96 36.09
C ASN A 135 17.59 42.30 36.81
N ARG A 136 17.14 43.31 36.06
CA ARG A 136 16.66 44.59 36.55
C ARG A 136 15.44 44.48 37.47
N CYS A 137 14.40 43.75 37.08
CA CYS A 137 13.20 43.58 37.91
C CYS A 137 13.51 42.78 39.18
N ALA A 138 14.36 41.76 39.08
CA ALA A 138 14.79 40.98 40.24
C ALA A 138 15.60 41.84 41.24
N LYS A 139 16.46 42.74 40.73
CA LYS A 139 17.19 43.71 41.54
C LYS A 139 16.24 44.69 42.23
N ILE A 140 15.31 45.30 41.49
CA ILE A 140 14.33 46.25 42.05
C ILE A 140 13.50 45.59 43.17
N LEU A 141 12.97 44.39 42.93
CA LEU A 141 12.18 43.68 43.94
C LEU A 141 12.99 43.31 45.19
N ARG A 142 14.29 43.02 45.02
CA ARG A 142 15.21 42.74 46.12
C ARG A 142 15.52 43.99 46.93
N ASP A 143 15.80 45.11 46.25
CA ASP A 143 16.10 46.38 46.89
C ASP A 143 14.86 46.91 47.64
N GLU A 144 13.66 46.80 47.05
CA GLU A 144 12.38 47.10 47.71
C GLU A 144 12.14 46.25 48.97
N PHE A 145 12.50 44.96 48.92
CA PHE A 145 12.32 44.06 50.05
C PHE A 145 13.30 44.37 51.19
N ASN A 146 14.57 44.58 50.87
CA ASN A 146 15.63 44.85 51.84
C ASN A 146 15.48 46.22 52.54
N ALA A 147 14.72 47.16 51.96
CA ALA A 147 14.47 48.47 52.55
C ALA A 147 13.48 48.43 53.74
N LEU A 148 12.75 47.33 53.94
CA LEU A 148 11.77 47.16 55.02
C LEU A 148 12.45 46.73 56.32
N GLN A 149 12.05 47.31 57.46
CA GLN A 149 12.73 47.11 58.74
C GLN A 149 12.10 45.99 59.59
N ASP A 150 10.77 45.85 59.54
CA ASP A 150 10.03 44.91 60.41
C ASP A 150 9.52 43.65 59.67
N LYS A 151 9.40 42.54 60.40
CA LYS A 151 8.85 41.27 59.89
C LYS A 151 7.38 41.37 59.49
N GLY A 152 6.60 42.23 60.13
CA GLY A 152 5.21 42.54 59.77
C GLY A 152 5.11 43.23 58.41
N GLU A 153 6.01 44.18 58.12
CA GLU A 153 6.07 44.89 56.83
C GLU A 153 6.47 43.97 55.68
N HIS A 154 7.47 43.10 55.90
CA HIS A 154 7.84 42.07 54.93
C HIS A 154 6.65 41.18 54.54
N ARG A 155 5.84 40.73 55.51
CA ARG A 155 4.65 39.90 55.23
C ARG A 155 3.61 40.66 54.40
N LYS A 156 3.33 41.93 54.72
CA LYS A 156 2.42 42.78 53.95
C LYS A 156 2.92 43.00 52.52
N TRP A 157 4.23 43.23 52.35
CA TRP A 157 4.84 43.40 51.03
C TRP A 157 4.73 42.13 50.18
N ILE A 158 5.03 40.95 50.75
CA ILE A 158 4.93 39.67 50.05
C ILE A 158 3.49 39.44 49.58
N LEU A 159 2.50 39.64 50.47
CA LEU A 159 1.08 39.49 50.12
C LEU A 159 0.67 40.45 49.00
N ARG A 160 1.13 41.70 49.04
CA ARG A 160 0.89 42.68 47.97
C ARG A 160 1.50 42.22 46.63
N LYS A 161 2.78 41.86 46.61
CA LYS A 161 3.45 41.40 45.38
C LYS A 161 2.85 40.10 44.82
N GLN A 162 2.40 39.19 45.69
CA GLN A 162 1.66 38.01 45.26
C GLN A 162 0.34 38.38 44.59
N LYS A 163 -0.40 39.35 45.13
CA LYS A 163 -1.65 39.85 44.52
C LYS A 163 -1.38 40.52 43.18
N GLU A 164 -0.35 41.37 43.08
CA GLU A 164 0.10 42.00 41.83
C GLU A 164 0.47 40.95 40.79
N LEU A 165 1.29 39.95 41.17
CA LEU A 165 1.69 38.86 40.28
C LEU A 165 0.49 38.07 39.78
N LYS A 166 -0.48 37.75 40.66
CA LYS A 166 -1.72 37.06 40.25
C LYS A 166 -2.50 37.89 39.24
N ALA A 167 -2.62 39.21 39.44
CA ALA A 167 -3.28 40.11 38.51
C ALA A 167 -2.56 40.16 37.15
N VAL A 168 -1.24 40.30 37.14
CA VAL A 168 -0.42 40.28 35.92
C VAL A 168 -0.55 38.95 35.19
N GLN A 169 -0.52 37.82 35.92
CA GLN A 169 -0.69 36.49 35.33
C GLN A 169 -2.08 36.30 34.74
N ALA A 170 -3.13 36.79 35.42
CA ALA A 170 -4.50 36.75 34.92
C ALA A 170 -4.62 37.56 33.62
N HIS A 171 -4.11 38.79 33.60
CA HIS A 171 -4.10 39.62 32.39
C HIS A 171 -3.27 38.99 31.26
N ALA A 172 -2.08 38.48 31.56
CA ALA A 172 -1.24 37.79 30.57
C ALA A 172 -1.91 36.55 29.97
N LYS A 173 -2.72 35.81 30.74
CA LYS A 173 -3.55 34.72 30.22
C LYS A 173 -4.58 35.24 29.23
N LEU A 174 -5.26 36.35 29.54
CA LEU A 174 -6.22 36.99 28.65
C LEU A 174 -5.54 37.46 27.35
N CYS A 175 -4.39 38.14 27.44
CA CYS A 175 -3.63 38.57 26.26
C CYS A 175 -3.19 37.38 25.39
N LYS A 176 -2.75 36.28 26.00
CA LYS A 176 -2.39 35.05 25.28
C LYS A 176 -3.58 34.43 24.56
N ALA A 177 -4.73 34.33 25.24
CA ALA A 177 -5.96 33.81 24.66
C ALA A 177 -6.44 34.69 23.49
N TRP A 178 -6.44 36.01 23.67
CA TRP A 178 -6.77 36.96 22.61
C TRP A 178 -5.84 36.83 21.41
N HIS A 179 -4.52 36.81 21.62
CA HIS A 179 -3.55 36.66 20.54
C HIS A 179 -3.70 35.32 19.80
N ALA A 180 -3.95 34.22 20.53
CA ALA A 180 -4.25 32.93 19.92
C ALA A 180 -5.52 32.98 19.07
N GLY A 181 -6.57 33.66 19.54
CA GLY A 181 -7.80 33.89 18.77
C GLY A 181 -7.55 34.70 17.50
N GLN A 182 -6.72 35.75 17.55
CA GLN A 182 -6.33 36.53 16.37
C GLN A 182 -5.54 35.71 15.35
N LEU A 183 -4.63 34.84 15.81
CA LEU A 183 -3.89 33.95 14.92
C LEU A 183 -4.80 32.92 14.25
N LEU A 184 -5.77 32.36 15.00
CA LEU A 184 -6.75 31.42 14.45
C LEU A 184 -7.62 32.10 13.40
N GLN A 185 -8.21 33.25 13.72
CA GLN A 185 -9.03 34.03 12.78
C GLN A 185 -8.25 34.34 11.50
N ARG A 186 -7.00 34.79 11.61
CA ARG A 186 -6.15 35.04 10.44
C ARG A 186 -5.85 33.77 9.65
N SER A 187 -5.71 32.63 10.31
CA SER A 187 -5.53 31.34 9.62
C SER A 187 -6.76 30.99 8.81
N ASP A 188 -7.94 31.11 9.41
CA ASP A 188 -9.23 30.81 8.78
C ASP A 188 -9.46 31.71 7.56
N GLU A 189 -9.20 33.02 7.69
CA GLU A 189 -9.28 33.98 6.57
C GLU A 189 -8.35 33.59 5.40
N LEU A 190 -7.13 33.13 5.70
CA LEU A 190 -6.19 32.69 4.67
C LEU A 190 -6.63 31.37 4.02
N ASP A 191 -7.22 30.46 4.78
CA ASP A 191 -7.76 29.20 4.27
C ASP A 191 -8.99 29.42 3.39
N ASP A 192 -9.87 30.35 3.75
CA ASP A 192 -11.00 30.76 2.92
C ASP A 192 -10.53 31.31 1.57
N ILE A 193 -9.51 32.18 1.57
CA ILE A 193 -8.92 32.71 0.33
C ILE A 193 -8.32 31.58 -0.53
N ARG A 194 -7.64 30.61 0.08
CA ARG A 194 -7.10 29.43 -0.63
C ARG A 194 -8.22 28.58 -1.24
N ASN A 195 -9.29 28.32 -0.48
CA ASN A 195 -10.42 27.53 -0.93
C ASN A 195 -11.15 28.22 -2.10
N GLN A 196 -11.42 29.52 -2.00
CA GLN A 196 -12.00 30.31 -3.09
C GLN A 196 -11.13 30.24 -4.35
N ARG A 197 -9.80 30.40 -4.19
CA ARG A 197 -8.85 30.29 -5.30
C ARG A 197 -8.91 28.90 -5.96
N VAL A 198 -8.93 27.83 -5.17
CA VAL A 198 -9.06 26.45 -5.67
C VAL A 198 -10.36 26.29 -6.46
N SER A 199 -11.48 26.75 -5.94
CA SER A 199 -12.78 26.70 -6.62
C SER A 199 -12.78 27.48 -7.94
N ASP A 200 -12.19 28.67 -7.96
CA ASP A 200 -12.03 29.46 -9.19
C ASP A 200 -11.16 28.76 -10.23
N ILE A 201 -10.06 28.14 -9.79
CA ILE A 201 -9.18 27.35 -10.68
C ILE A 201 -9.95 26.17 -11.26
N MET A 202 -10.67 25.39 -10.44
CA MET A 202 -11.47 24.26 -10.91
C MET A 202 -12.50 24.67 -11.93
N ARG A 203 -13.27 25.74 -11.65
CA ARG A 203 -14.26 26.28 -12.58
C ARG A 203 -13.62 26.63 -13.93
N ARG A 204 -12.50 27.35 -13.92
CA ARG A 204 -11.81 27.75 -15.15
C ARG A 204 -11.20 26.56 -15.90
N LEU A 205 -10.73 25.53 -15.21
CA LEU A 205 -10.28 24.27 -15.82
C LEU A 205 -11.45 23.55 -16.51
N THR A 206 -12.62 23.52 -15.87
CA THR A 206 -13.85 22.99 -16.47
C THR A 206 -14.24 23.75 -17.73
N GLU A 207 -14.19 25.09 -17.70
CA GLU A 207 -14.51 25.96 -18.85
C GLU A 207 -13.61 25.71 -20.07
N ILE A 208 -12.37 25.27 -19.87
CA ILE A 208 -11.43 24.95 -20.96
C ILE A 208 -11.42 23.46 -21.35
N GLY A 209 -12.43 22.69 -20.92
CA GLY A 209 -12.63 21.29 -21.33
C GLY A 209 -11.99 20.22 -20.43
N TRP A 210 -11.48 20.59 -19.25
CA TRP A 210 -10.88 19.64 -18.29
C TRP A 210 -11.84 19.22 -17.16
N GLY A 211 -13.14 19.46 -17.33
CA GLY A 211 -14.15 19.23 -16.28
C GLY A 211 -14.19 17.80 -15.76
N GLU A 212 -14.15 16.81 -16.65
CA GLU A 212 -14.16 15.39 -16.29
C GLU A 212 -12.97 15.01 -15.38
N GLU A 213 -11.75 15.43 -15.74
CA GLU A 213 -10.55 15.08 -14.95
C GLU A 213 -10.55 15.82 -13.61
N VAL A 214 -11.07 17.04 -13.56
CA VAL A 214 -11.26 17.80 -12.31
C VAL A 214 -12.27 17.09 -11.39
N GLU A 215 -13.38 16.61 -11.95
CA GLU A 215 -14.39 15.86 -11.20
C GLU A 215 -13.81 14.55 -10.64
N ILE A 216 -13.13 13.76 -11.48
CA ILE A 216 -12.48 12.50 -11.06
C ILE A 216 -11.47 12.75 -9.94
N MET A 217 -10.58 13.72 -10.13
CA MET A 217 -9.55 14.08 -9.15
C MET A 217 -10.16 14.50 -7.80
N SER A 218 -11.26 15.27 -7.83
CA SER A 218 -11.90 15.79 -6.62
C SER A 218 -12.78 14.77 -5.88
N SER A 219 -13.37 13.81 -6.60
CA SER A 219 -14.35 12.85 -6.05
C SER A 219 -13.76 11.49 -5.69
N CYS A 220 -12.81 10.98 -6.46
CA CYS A 220 -12.36 9.59 -6.37
C CYS A 220 -10.94 9.43 -5.77
N ALA A 221 -10.13 10.49 -5.78
CA ALA A 221 -8.70 10.39 -5.47
C ALA A 221 -8.26 11.44 -4.43
N TRP A 222 -8.56 11.18 -3.15
CA TRP A 222 -8.20 12.08 -2.03
C TRP A 222 -6.71 12.47 -2.02
N TRP A 223 -5.84 11.55 -2.45
CA TRP A 223 -4.40 11.75 -2.51
C TRP A 223 -3.99 12.67 -3.69
N GLU A 224 -4.62 12.53 -4.86
CA GLU A 224 -4.41 13.43 -6.01
C GLU A 224 -4.92 14.83 -5.70
N TRP A 225 -6.08 14.90 -5.04
CA TRP A 225 -6.67 16.15 -4.60
C TRP A 225 -5.75 16.91 -3.62
N SER A 226 -5.14 16.20 -2.67
CA SER A 226 -4.12 16.81 -1.80
C SER A 226 -2.95 17.34 -2.62
N GLN A 227 -2.39 16.53 -3.52
CA GLN A 227 -1.26 16.95 -4.35
C GLN A 227 -1.60 18.18 -5.21
N PHE A 228 -2.82 18.26 -5.73
CA PHE A 228 -3.29 19.43 -6.49
C PHE A 228 -3.37 20.69 -5.62
N LYS A 229 -3.93 20.59 -4.41
CA LYS A 229 -3.98 21.71 -3.45
C LYS A 229 -2.59 22.16 -2.99
N ASP A 230 -1.68 21.20 -2.84
CA ASP A 230 -0.30 21.44 -2.40
C ASP A 230 0.57 22.07 -3.49
N LEU A 231 0.11 22.11 -4.75
CA LEU A 231 0.79 22.86 -5.80
C LEU A 231 0.91 24.33 -5.38
N LYS A 232 2.14 24.85 -5.33
CA LYS A 232 2.43 26.24 -4.93
C LYS A 232 1.70 27.31 -5.74
N LEU A 233 1.20 26.97 -6.93
CA LEU A 233 0.41 27.85 -7.80
C LEU A 233 -1.07 27.91 -7.39
N VAL A 234 -1.56 26.82 -6.80
CA VAL A 234 -2.94 26.60 -6.36
C VAL A 234 -3.11 27.05 -4.91
N GLY A 235 -2.25 26.59 -3.99
CA GLY A 235 -2.34 26.85 -2.54
C GLY A 235 -1.98 28.27 -2.07
N GLN A 236 -2.08 29.28 -2.94
CA GLN A 236 -1.75 30.66 -2.58
C GLN A 236 -2.92 31.34 -1.88
N SER A 237 -2.66 32.02 -0.77
CA SER A 237 -3.62 32.90 -0.09
C SER A 237 -3.75 34.25 -0.80
N LYS A 238 -4.04 34.22 -2.11
CA LYS A 238 -4.25 35.40 -2.97
C LYS A 238 -5.37 35.11 -3.96
N LYS A 239 -6.26 36.08 -4.18
CA LYS A 239 -7.32 35.98 -5.19
C LYS A 239 -6.74 35.66 -6.57
N LEU A 240 -7.42 34.80 -7.32
CA LEU A 240 -7.05 34.49 -8.70
C LEU A 240 -7.50 35.63 -9.63
N THR A 241 -6.54 36.34 -10.22
CA THR A 241 -6.79 37.34 -11.26
C THR A 241 -6.62 36.72 -12.64
N ASP A 242 -7.13 37.37 -13.69
CA ASP A 242 -6.98 36.86 -15.06
C ASP A 242 -5.53 36.79 -15.51
N TYR A 243 -4.72 37.77 -15.12
CA TYR A 243 -3.28 37.75 -15.35
C TYR A 243 -2.62 36.55 -14.64
N ALA A 244 -2.95 36.32 -13.36
CA ALA A 244 -2.41 35.20 -12.61
C ALA A 244 -2.87 33.85 -13.17
N TRP A 245 -4.12 33.75 -13.63
CA TRP A 245 -4.66 32.58 -14.29
C TRP A 245 -3.88 32.24 -15.57
N ASN A 246 -3.68 33.22 -16.45
CA ASN A 246 -2.93 33.02 -17.69
C ASN A 246 -1.49 32.54 -17.42
N GLY A 247 -0.87 32.98 -16.32
CA GLY A 247 0.48 32.54 -15.93
C GLY A 247 0.56 31.11 -15.36
N ILE A 248 -0.55 30.52 -14.90
CA ILE A 248 -0.56 29.16 -14.30
C ILE A 248 -1.30 28.12 -15.14
N LYS A 249 -2.18 28.55 -16.05
CA LYS A 249 -3.08 27.69 -16.85
C LYS A 249 -2.35 26.51 -17.49
N ASP A 250 -1.31 26.77 -18.26
CA ASP A 250 -0.63 25.72 -19.04
C ASP A 250 0.02 24.67 -18.14
N ARG A 251 0.58 25.09 -17.00
CA ARG A 251 1.17 24.17 -16.01
C ARG A 251 0.12 23.27 -15.34
N LEU A 252 -1.08 23.80 -15.10
CA LEU A 252 -2.19 23.01 -14.55
C LEU A 252 -2.73 22.04 -15.60
N VAL A 253 -2.81 22.46 -16.87
CA VAL A 253 -3.19 21.58 -17.98
C VAL A 253 -2.19 20.43 -18.13
N GLU A 254 -0.89 20.70 -18.10
CA GLU A 254 0.13 19.63 -18.16
C GLU A 254 0.04 18.68 -16.95
N PHE A 255 -0.24 19.21 -15.75
CA PHE A 255 -0.51 18.37 -14.59
C PHE A 255 -1.71 17.44 -14.81
N LEU A 256 -2.83 17.95 -15.33
CA LEU A 256 -4.02 17.13 -15.59
C LEU A 256 -3.82 16.14 -16.75
N LYS A 257 -3.04 16.50 -17.79
CA LYS A 257 -2.66 15.56 -18.84
C LYS A 257 -1.90 14.37 -18.29
N GLU A 258 -0.93 14.62 -17.42
CA GLU A 258 -0.16 13.56 -16.78
C GLU A 258 -1.04 12.66 -15.92
N ARG A 259 -1.97 13.25 -15.14
CA ARG A 259 -2.94 12.49 -14.35
C ARG A 259 -3.86 11.64 -15.22
N LYS A 260 -4.42 12.23 -16.27
CA LYS A 260 -5.25 11.52 -17.24
C LYS A 260 -4.48 10.35 -17.85
N ARG A 261 -3.21 10.54 -18.24
CA ARG A 261 -2.35 9.48 -18.76
C ARG A 261 -2.19 8.35 -17.73
N GLN A 262 -1.77 8.67 -16.51
CA GLN A 262 -1.58 7.68 -15.43
C GLN A 262 -2.88 6.91 -15.13
N ARG A 263 -4.02 7.60 -15.11
CA ARG A 263 -5.33 7.00 -14.90
C ARG A 263 -5.69 6.04 -16.03
N LEU A 264 -5.53 6.46 -17.29
CA LEU A 264 -5.81 5.62 -18.45
C LEU A 264 -4.87 4.42 -18.50
N ASP A 265 -3.58 4.60 -18.18
CA ASP A 265 -2.62 3.51 -18.06
C ASP A 265 -3.04 2.54 -16.96
N TRP A 266 -3.44 3.03 -15.78
CA TRP A 266 -3.94 2.18 -14.70
C TRP A 266 -5.22 1.43 -15.09
N LEU A 267 -6.17 2.09 -15.76
CA LEU A 267 -7.39 1.44 -16.25
C LEU A 267 -7.06 0.34 -17.27
N LYS A 268 -6.16 0.63 -18.21
CA LYS A 268 -5.67 -0.36 -19.18
C LYS A 268 -5.03 -1.55 -18.47
N HIS A 269 -4.14 -1.30 -17.50
CA HIS A 269 -3.52 -2.37 -16.71
C HIS A 269 -4.58 -3.19 -15.96
N LYS A 270 -5.59 -2.56 -15.37
CA LYS A 270 -6.66 -3.25 -14.66
C LYS A 270 -7.48 -4.15 -15.60
N VAL A 271 -7.86 -3.66 -16.77
CA VAL A 271 -8.57 -4.46 -17.78
C VAL A 271 -7.72 -5.67 -18.19
N LEU A 272 -6.45 -5.45 -18.53
CA LEU A 272 -5.53 -6.54 -18.88
C LEU A 272 -5.42 -7.57 -17.74
N GLN A 273 -5.34 -7.13 -16.49
CA GLN A 273 -5.34 -8.03 -15.32
C GLN A 273 -6.60 -8.89 -15.22
N GLU A 274 -7.77 -8.31 -15.47
CA GLU A 274 -9.03 -9.05 -15.48
C GLU A 274 -9.04 -10.09 -16.61
N GLN A 275 -8.62 -9.71 -17.82
CA GLN A 275 -8.52 -10.61 -18.97
C GLN A 275 -7.54 -11.77 -18.72
N TYR A 276 -6.38 -11.46 -18.15
CA TYR A 276 -5.39 -12.45 -17.73
C TYR A 276 -5.93 -13.41 -16.66
N GLY A 277 -6.76 -12.92 -15.74
CA GLY A 277 -7.49 -13.73 -14.76
C GLY A 277 -8.43 -14.73 -15.44
N TYR A 278 -9.23 -14.28 -16.41
CA TYR A 278 -10.11 -15.16 -17.20
C TYR A 278 -9.33 -16.18 -18.01
N PHE A 279 -8.26 -15.76 -18.68
CA PHE A 279 -7.38 -16.65 -19.44
C PHE A 279 -6.82 -17.76 -18.54
N ARG A 280 -6.32 -17.40 -17.36
CA ARG A 280 -5.83 -18.37 -16.36
C ARG A 280 -6.92 -19.35 -15.93
N MET A 281 -8.14 -18.87 -15.66
CA MET A 281 -9.25 -19.74 -15.27
C MET A 281 -9.59 -20.77 -16.34
N VAL A 282 -9.67 -20.36 -17.61
CA VAL A 282 -9.95 -21.27 -18.74
C VAL A 282 -8.79 -22.27 -18.90
N TYR A 283 -7.56 -21.79 -18.87
CA TYR A 283 -6.37 -22.64 -18.93
C TYR A 283 -6.35 -23.69 -17.81
N ASP A 284 -6.59 -23.28 -16.55
CA ASP A 284 -6.60 -24.20 -15.42
C ASP A 284 -7.73 -25.23 -15.57
N SER A 285 -8.90 -24.83 -16.09
CA SER A 285 -9.99 -25.76 -16.39
C SER A 285 -9.60 -26.83 -17.42
N ILE A 286 -8.92 -26.45 -18.52
CA ILE A 286 -8.45 -27.40 -19.54
C ILE A 286 -7.34 -28.29 -18.99
N LYS A 287 -6.42 -27.72 -18.20
CA LYS A 287 -5.36 -28.47 -17.54
C LYS A 287 -5.93 -29.53 -16.58
N HIS A 288 -6.99 -29.21 -15.84
CA HIS A 288 -7.64 -30.13 -14.92
C HIS A 288 -8.38 -31.29 -15.60
N THR A 289 -8.85 -31.11 -16.83
CA THR A 289 -9.49 -32.18 -17.62
C THR A 289 -8.48 -32.98 -18.45
N SER A 290 -7.25 -32.51 -18.57
CA SER A 290 -6.19 -33.16 -19.35
C SER A 290 -5.51 -34.29 -18.58
N ASP A 291 -5.00 -35.30 -19.32
CA ASP A 291 -4.20 -36.36 -18.71
C ASP A 291 -2.81 -35.84 -18.35
N LEU A 292 -2.56 -35.62 -17.05
CA LEU A 292 -1.27 -35.15 -16.52
C LEU A 292 -0.13 -36.18 -16.66
N ARG A 293 -0.42 -37.40 -17.12
CA ARG A 293 0.60 -38.37 -17.56
C ARG A 293 1.22 -38.00 -18.91
N GLU A 294 0.60 -37.05 -19.61
CA GLU A 294 1.13 -36.47 -20.83
C GLU A 294 1.67 -35.05 -20.57
N PRO A 295 2.74 -34.64 -21.26
CA PRO A 295 3.25 -33.27 -21.19
C PRO A 295 2.16 -32.23 -21.46
N PHE A 296 2.09 -31.22 -20.58
CA PHE A 296 1.20 -30.10 -20.74
C PHE A 296 2.00 -28.79 -20.65
N PRO A 297 1.84 -27.86 -21.61
CA PRO A 297 2.56 -26.58 -21.62
C PRO A 297 2.25 -25.75 -20.38
N ALA A 298 3.23 -24.98 -19.92
CA ALA A 298 3.01 -24.01 -18.85
C ALA A 298 2.23 -22.80 -19.39
N LEU A 299 1.54 -22.08 -18.50
CA LEU A 299 0.74 -20.91 -18.87
C LEU A 299 1.56 -19.86 -19.63
N GLY A 300 2.82 -19.64 -19.23
CA GLY A 300 3.72 -18.72 -19.90
C GLY A 300 4.11 -19.10 -21.34
N ASN A 301 3.93 -20.37 -21.75
CA ASN A 301 4.15 -20.77 -23.14
C ASN A 301 3.11 -20.18 -24.10
N PHE A 302 1.96 -19.75 -23.60
CA PHE A 302 0.86 -19.25 -24.42
C PHE A 302 0.92 -17.75 -24.67
N PHE A 303 1.56 -16.98 -23.79
CA PHE A 303 1.59 -15.51 -23.92
C PHE A 303 2.46 -15.00 -25.07
N HIS A 304 3.21 -15.89 -25.74
CA HIS A 304 4.02 -15.57 -26.92
C HIS A 304 3.39 -16.06 -28.23
N VAL A 305 2.19 -16.62 -28.17
CA VAL A 305 1.49 -17.12 -29.36
C VAL A 305 0.64 -15.97 -29.91
N PRO A 306 0.90 -15.46 -31.14
CA PRO A 306 0.26 -14.24 -31.64
C PRO A 306 -1.26 -14.23 -31.54
N PRO A 307 -2.00 -15.31 -31.89
CA PRO A 307 -3.46 -15.36 -31.68
C PRO A 307 -3.94 -15.13 -30.24
N VAL A 308 -3.17 -15.56 -29.24
CA VAL A 308 -3.48 -15.35 -27.82
C VAL A 308 -3.09 -13.95 -27.38
N GLU A 309 -1.96 -13.47 -27.90
CA GLU A 309 -1.45 -12.14 -27.61
C GLU A 309 -2.38 -11.05 -28.16
N ASP A 310 -2.76 -11.13 -29.43
CA ASP A 310 -3.67 -10.19 -30.08
C ASP A 310 -5.05 -10.19 -29.40
N LEU A 311 -5.53 -11.36 -28.97
CA LEU A 311 -6.80 -11.48 -28.24
C LEU A 311 -6.79 -10.73 -26.90
N ILE A 312 -5.66 -10.73 -26.19
CA ILE A 312 -5.55 -10.04 -24.88
C ILE A 312 -5.22 -8.57 -25.10
N TRP A 313 -4.28 -8.24 -25.99
CA TRP A 313 -3.73 -6.89 -26.11
C TRP A 313 -4.50 -5.97 -27.05
N ASP A 314 -5.11 -6.52 -28.11
CA ASP A 314 -5.77 -5.73 -29.15
C ASP A 314 -7.29 -5.65 -28.93
N THR A 315 -7.83 -6.35 -27.92
CA THR A 315 -9.21 -6.15 -27.49
C THR A 315 -9.36 -4.74 -26.88
N PRO A 316 -10.25 -3.88 -27.43
CA PRO A 316 -10.49 -2.55 -26.90
C PRO A 316 -10.88 -2.55 -25.43
N PHE A 317 -10.45 -1.54 -24.67
CA PHE A 317 -10.68 -1.46 -23.23
C PHE A 317 -12.17 -1.37 -22.86
N GLU A 318 -12.97 -0.83 -23.78
CA GLU A 318 -14.41 -0.67 -23.67
C GLU A 318 -15.17 -1.98 -23.90
N GLU A 319 -14.53 -2.97 -24.55
CA GLU A 319 -15.12 -4.27 -24.81
C GLU A 319 -14.82 -5.21 -23.64
N LYS A 320 -15.87 -5.53 -22.88
CA LYS A 320 -15.75 -6.49 -21.78
C LYS A 320 -15.63 -7.90 -22.34
N LEU A 321 -14.43 -8.47 -22.27
CA LEU A 321 -14.25 -9.92 -22.39
C LEU A 321 -15.00 -10.59 -21.24
N ASN A 322 -15.87 -11.53 -21.56
CA ASN A 322 -16.59 -12.34 -20.59
C ASN A 322 -16.25 -13.82 -20.83
N ALA A 323 -16.61 -14.69 -19.88
CA ALA A 323 -16.27 -16.11 -20.02
C ALA A 323 -16.86 -16.70 -21.30
N ASP A 324 -18.08 -16.30 -21.66
CA ASP A 324 -18.85 -16.88 -22.76
C ASP A 324 -18.24 -16.58 -24.15
N ASN A 325 -17.67 -15.38 -24.34
CA ASN A 325 -17.03 -15.00 -25.60
C ASN A 325 -15.57 -15.44 -25.70
N LEU A 326 -14.90 -15.59 -24.55
CA LEU A 326 -13.47 -15.88 -24.48
C LEU A 326 -13.18 -17.38 -24.48
N GLN A 327 -13.96 -18.16 -23.73
CA GLN A 327 -13.77 -19.59 -23.56
C GLN A 327 -13.74 -20.39 -24.87
N PRO A 328 -14.67 -20.22 -25.83
CA PRO A 328 -14.65 -21.02 -27.06
C PRO A 328 -13.40 -20.72 -27.91
N LYS A 329 -13.06 -19.43 -28.07
CA LYS A 329 -11.86 -18.98 -28.82
C LYS A 329 -10.58 -19.52 -28.16
N LEU A 330 -10.49 -19.40 -26.84
CA LEU A 330 -9.33 -19.89 -26.10
C LEU A 330 -9.23 -21.42 -26.15
N SER A 331 -10.33 -22.15 -26.02
CA SER A 331 -10.32 -23.61 -26.09
C SER A 331 -9.80 -24.13 -27.43
N GLU A 332 -10.17 -23.46 -28.53
CA GLU A 332 -9.67 -23.77 -29.87
C GLU A 332 -8.17 -23.50 -29.98
N TYR A 333 -7.72 -22.29 -29.62
CA TYR A 333 -6.30 -21.93 -29.68
C TYR A 333 -5.43 -22.81 -28.77
N LEU A 334 -5.87 -23.05 -27.53
CA LEU A 334 -5.14 -23.86 -26.56
C LEU A 334 -4.96 -25.30 -27.08
N SER A 335 -6.00 -25.88 -27.69
CA SER A 335 -5.93 -27.23 -28.27
C SER A 335 -4.90 -27.32 -29.41
N SER A 336 -4.91 -26.35 -30.33
CA SER A 336 -3.94 -26.28 -31.44
C SER A 336 -2.51 -26.11 -30.93
N ILE A 337 -2.31 -25.21 -29.97
CA ILE A 337 -0.99 -24.93 -29.39
C ILE A 337 -0.45 -26.17 -28.67
N ILE A 338 -1.28 -26.90 -27.91
CA ILE A 338 -0.84 -28.13 -27.24
C ILE A 338 -0.41 -29.19 -28.27
N ALA A 339 -1.14 -29.32 -29.37
CA ALA A 339 -0.84 -30.30 -30.42
C ALA A 339 0.51 -30.04 -31.11
N GLU A 340 0.91 -28.77 -31.27
CA GLU A 340 2.20 -28.39 -31.84
C GLU A 340 3.34 -28.38 -30.80
N TRP A 341 3.06 -27.85 -29.60
CA TRP A 341 4.05 -27.69 -28.55
C TRP A 341 4.58 -29.03 -28.03
N LYS A 342 3.69 -30.01 -27.84
CA LYS A 342 4.02 -31.31 -27.26
C LYS A 342 5.08 -32.07 -28.06
N PRO A 343 4.94 -32.33 -29.37
CA PRO A 343 5.96 -33.03 -30.14
C PRO A 343 7.28 -32.26 -30.18
N ALA A 344 7.23 -30.92 -30.29
CA ALA A 344 8.43 -30.09 -30.28
C ALA A 344 9.23 -30.23 -28.98
N LYS A 345 8.55 -30.23 -27.82
CA LYS A 345 9.21 -30.39 -26.52
C LYS A 345 9.66 -31.81 -26.23
N ILE A 346 8.94 -32.82 -26.70
CA ILE A 346 9.42 -34.21 -26.65
C ILE A 346 10.73 -34.33 -27.45
N GLN A 347 10.81 -33.75 -28.64
CA GLN A 347 12.02 -33.77 -29.46
C GLN A 347 13.19 -33.04 -28.78
N GLU A 348 12.92 -31.93 -28.09
CA GLU A 348 13.93 -31.20 -27.31
C GLU A 348 14.54 -32.09 -26.20
N LEU A 349 13.71 -32.86 -25.48
CA LEU A 349 14.20 -33.80 -24.47
C LEU A 349 15.03 -34.95 -25.06
N VAL A 350 14.61 -35.48 -26.21
CA VAL A 350 15.37 -36.51 -26.93
C VAL A 350 16.75 -35.98 -27.33
N GLU A 351 16.82 -34.74 -27.81
CA GLU A 351 18.09 -34.12 -28.18
C GLU A 351 19.03 -33.91 -26.98
N ILE A 352 18.47 -33.60 -25.80
CA ILE A 352 19.24 -33.55 -24.56
C ILE A 352 19.83 -34.94 -24.23
N MET A 353 19.04 -36.02 -24.37
CA MET A 353 19.55 -37.39 -24.16
C MET A 353 20.68 -37.75 -25.13
N ARG A 354 20.56 -37.36 -26.41
CA ARG A 354 21.60 -37.59 -27.42
C ARG A 354 22.90 -36.88 -27.09
N LYS A 355 22.81 -35.60 -26.72
CA LYS A 355 23.98 -34.79 -26.32
C LYS A 355 24.66 -35.32 -25.07
N SER A 356 23.93 -36.01 -24.19
CA SER A 356 24.47 -36.64 -22.99
C SER A 356 25.02 -38.07 -23.21
N GLY A 357 25.11 -38.54 -24.45
CA GLY A 357 25.82 -39.78 -24.80
C GLY A 357 24.95 -40.94 -25.28
N ILE A 358 23.62 -40.80 -25.31
CA ILE A 358 22.71 -41.81 -25.90
C ILE A 358 22.38 -41.41 -27.34
N THR A 359 23.31 -41.64 -28.27
CA THR A 359 23.23 -41.15 -29.66
C THR A 359 21.97 -41.59 -30.41
N GLU A 360 21.46 -42.79 -30.14
CA GLU A 360 20.27 -43.35 -30.79
C GLU A 360 18.96 -43.12 -30.00
N ALA A 361 18.94 -42.16 -29.06
CA ALA A 361 17.75 -41.91 -28.26
C ALA A 361 16.52 -41.55 -29.12
N THR A 362 15.38 -42.10 -28.71
CA THR A 362 14.05 -41.93 -29.32
C THR A 362 13.04 -41.46 -28.26
N ALA A 363 11.85 -41.02 -28.69
CA ALA A 363 10.79 -40.61 -27.78
C ALA A 363 10.32 -41.74 -26.83
N SER A 364 10.42 -43.01 -27.24
CA SER A 364 10.11 -44.15 -26.36
C SER A 364 11.10 -44.30 -25.21
N ASP A 365 12.37 -43.90 -25.41
CA ASP A 365 13.39 -43.99 -24.37
C ASP A 365 13.09 -43.08 -23.17
N LEU A 366 12.36 -41.98 -23.39
CA LEU A 366 11.93 -41.07 -22.31
C LEU A 366 11.07 -41.79 -21.25
N LYS A 367 10.30 -42.81 -21.66
CA LYS A 367 9.40 -43.55 -20.77
C LYS A 367 10.10 -44.67 -19.98
N LEU A 368 11.38 -44.93 -20.24
CA LEU A 368 12.13 -45.97 -19.55
C LEU A 368 12.51 -45.52 -18.13
N ALA A 369 12.45 -46.45 -17.17
CA ALA A 369 12.83 -46.16 -15.78
C ALA A 369 14.30 -45.70 -15.62
N LYS A 370 15.18 -46.11 -16.55
CA LYS A 370 16.60 -45.69 -16.57
C LYS A 370 16.82 -44.25 -17.05
N SER A 371 15.81 -43.64 -17.68
CA SER A 371 15.87 -42.29 -18.21
C SER A 371 15.46 -41.31 -17.12
N GLY A 372 16.46 -40.66 -16.51
CA GLY A 372 16.24 -39.68 -15.46
C GLY A 372 16.86 -38.34 -15.80
N PHE A 373 16.20 -37.30 -15.31
CA PHE A 373 16.62 -35.92 -15.46
C PHE A 373 16.87 -35.32 -14.09
N ARG A 374 17.70 -34.27 -14.05
CA ARG A 374 18.00 -33.51 -12.84
C ARG A 374 17.91 -32.02 -13.13
N CYS A 375 17.23 -31.29 -12.26
CA CYS A 375 17.26 -29.83 -12.27
C CYS A 375 18.63 -29.31 -11.79
N SER A 376 19.29 -28.46 -12.57
CA SER A 376 20.55 -27.82 -12.19
C SER A 376 20.39 -26.87 -11.00
N ASN A 377 19.21 -26.29 -10.82
CA ASN A 377 18.93 -25.30 -9.78
C ASN A 377 18.65 -25.95 -8.41
N CYS A 378 17.56 -26.73 -8.28
CA CYS A 378 17.17 -27.36 -7.01
C CYS A 378 17.74 -28.78 -6.79
N LYS A 379 18.41 -29.36 -7.81
CA LYS A 379 19.00 -30.72 -7.78
C LYS A 379 18.01 -31.88 -7.71
N GLU A 380 16.71 -31.61 -7.78
CA GLU A 380 15.65 -32.63 -7.79
C GLU A 380 15.76 -33.54 -9.02
N LYS A 381 15.52 -34.84 -8.80
CA LYS A 381 15.50 -35.88 -9.84
C LYS A 381 14.08 -36.08 -10.32
N MET A 382 13.91 -36.24 -11.63
CA MET A 382 12.61 -36.33 -12.28
C MET A 382 12.65 -37.34 -13.42
N HIS A 383 11.53 -38.00 -13.65
CA HIS A 383 11.29 -38.85 -14.81
C HIS A 383 10.26 -38.21 -15.73
N TYR A 384 10.19 -38.64 -16.98
CA TYR A 384 9.15 -38.17 -17.89
C TYR A 384 7.75 -38.49 -17.35
N PRO A 385 6.77 -37.57 -17.39
CA PRO A 385 6.79 -36.18 -17.89
C PRO A 385 7.01 -35.11 -16.80
N GLN A 386 7.48 -35.47 -15.60
CA GLN A 386 7.51 -34.60 -14.40
C GLN A 386 8.26 -33.28 -14.61
N MET A 387 9.26 -33.24 -15.48
CA MET A 387 10.01 -32.02 -15.80
C MET A 387 9.13 -30.92 -16.42
N PHE A 388 8.01 -31.24 -17.07
CA PHE A 388 7.12 -30.20 -17.61
C PHE A 388 6.38 -29.42 -16.52
N PHE A 389 6.28 -30.00 -15.32
CA PHE A 389 5.53 -29.43 -14.19
C PHE A 389 6.44 -28.87 -13.10
N HIS A 390 7.75 -29.03 -13.24
CA HIS A 390 8.69 -28.66 -12.20
C HIS A 390 8.95 -27.14 -12.18
N HIS A 391 8.79 -26.54 -11.00
CA HIS A 391 8.74 -25.09 -10.83
C HIS A 391 9.98 -24.36 -11.36
N CYS A 392 11.19 -24.92 -11.28
CA CYS A 392 12.41 -24.22 -11.75
C CYS A 392 12.46 -24.00 -13.27
N PHE A 393 11.71 -24.79 -14.06
CA PHE A 393 11.68 -24.67 -15.53
C PHE A 393 10.60 -23.72 -16.02
N VAL A 394 9.66 -23.36 -15.15
CA VAL A 394 8.62 -22.36 -15.41
C VAL A 394 8.87 -21.08 -14.61
N CYS A 395 9.75 -21.10 -13.62
CA CYS A 395 10.12 -19.93 -12.85
C CYS A 395 11.17 -19.11 -13.62
N TYR A 396 10.78 -17.89 -13.97
CA TYR A 396 11.56 -16.97 -14.77
C TYR A 396 12.46 -16.10 -13.89
N SER A 397 13.70 -15.85 -14.33
CA SER A 397 14.57 -14.84 -13.72
C SER A 397 14.36 -13.51 -14.46
N PRO A 398 14.03 -12.39 -13.79
CA PRO A 398 13.76 -11.09 -14.42
C PRO A 398 14.89 -10.50 -15.30
N ASP A 399 16.05 -11.14 -15.35
CA ASP A 399 17.29 -10.65 -15.97
C ASP A 399 17.34 -10.78 -17.51
N SER A 400 16.25 -11.22 -18.15
CA SER A 400 16.15 -11.36 -19.61
C SER A 400 15.24 -10.29 -20.20
N SER A 401 15.49 -9.91 -21.46
CA SER A 401 14.82 -8.84 -22.21
C SER A 401 13.34 -9.14 -22.47
N VAL A 402 12.52 -9.08 -21.44
CA VAL A 402 11.10 -9.40 -21.53
C VAL A 402 10.38 -8.26 -22.23
N SER A 403 9.44 -8.60 -23.11
CA SER A 403 8.51 -7.61 -23.64
C SER A 403 7.76 -6.93 -22.49
N GLU A 404 7.49 -5.64 -22.64
CA GLU A 404 6.63 -4.85 -21.74
C GLU A 404 5.30 -5.58 -21.43
N ARG A 405 4.82 -6.37 -22.40
CA ARG A 405 3.63 -7.19 -22.31
C ARG A 405 3.71 -8.26 -21.22
N LEU A 406 4.77 -9.07 -21.18
CA LEU A 406 4.93 -10.09 -20.12
C LEU A 406 5.11 -9.42 -18.74
N TRP A 407 5.72 -8.24 -18.66
CA TRP A 407 5.86 -7.50 -17.39
C TRP A 407 4.51 -7.17 -16.74
N THR A 408 3.49 -6.83 -17.52
CA THR A 408 2.14 -6.59 -16.97
C THR A 408 1.53 -7.86 -16.36
N TRP A 409 1.77 -9.02 -16.97
CA TRP A 409 1.40 -10.32 -16.41
C TRP A 409 2.19 -10.65 -15.13
N TYR A 410 3.51 -10.43 -15.13
CA TYR A 410 4.37 -10.68 -13.96
C TYR A 410 4.03 -9.80 -12.76
N GLY A 411 3.68 -8.53 -13.02
CA GLY A 411 3.21 -7.60 -11.98
C GLY A 411 1.90 -8.03 -11.34
N TYR A 412 1.05 -8.75 -12.08
CA TYR A 412 -0.21 -9.32 -11.57
C TYR A 412 0.01 -10.57 -10.73
N SER A 413 0.81 -11.53 -11.20
CA SER A 413 0.97 -12.83 -10.53
C SER A 413 2.06 -12.83 -9.46
N ALA A 414 2.12 -11.79 -8.63
CA ALA A 414 3.11 -11.65 -7.55
C ALA A 414 3.22 -12.96 -6.74
N ALA A 415 4.45 -13.49 -6.68
CA ALA A 415 4.85 -14.82 -6.18
C ALA A 415 4.29 -16.01 -6.98
N GLY A 416 5.06 -16.48 -7.98
CA GLY A 416 4.79 -17.75 -8.68
C GLY A 416 4.39 -17.60 -10.15
N ALA A 417 4.70 -16.47 -10.76
CA ALA A 417 4.53 -16.27 -12.20
C ALA A 417 5.26 -17.36 -13.00
N MET A 418 4.48 -18.23 -13.63
CA MET A 418 5.00 -19.27 -14.49
C MET A 418 5.28 -18.67 -15.86
N GLY A 419 6.54 -18.40 -16.15
CA GLY A 419 7.03 -18.14 -17.50
C GLY A 419 6.95 -19.39 -18.38
N PRO A 420 7.38 -19.27 -19.65
CA PRO A 420 7.44 -20.41 -20.56
C PRO A 420 8.37 -21.49 -20.01
N TRP A 421 8.03 -22.76 -20.26
CA TRP A 421 8.92 -23.87 -19.93
C TRP A 421 10.24 -23.77 -20.69
N MET A 422 11.36 -23.87 -19.98
CA MET A 422 12.73 -23.84 -20.53
C MET A 422 13.54 -25.06 -20.07
N ALA A 423 14.30 -25.65 -21.00
CA ALA A 423 15.17 -26.79 -20.73
C ALA A 423 16.59 -26.41 -20.28
N ASP A 424 16.89 -25.11 -20.18
CA ASP A 424 18.21 -24.55 -19.84
C ASP A 424 18.81 -25.09 -18.54
N LYS A 425 17.94 -25.42 -17.58
CA LYS A 425 18.32 -25.96 -16.27
C LYS A 425 18.21 -27.48 -16.20
N LEU A 426 17.88 -28.16 -17.30
CA LEU A 426 17.63 -29.60 -17.33
C LEU A 426 18.91 -30.34 -17.74
N ASN A 427 19.37 -31.25 -16.88
CA ASN A 427 20.47 -32.16 -17.20
C ASN A 427 19.95 -33.59 -17.27
N PHE A 428 20.45 -34.37 -18.23
CA PHE A 428 20.19 -35.81 -18.30
C PHE A 428 21.30 -36.59 -17.60
N GLY A 429 20.92 -37.64 -16.88
CA GLY A 429 21.84 -38.59 -16.27
C GLY A 429 21.34 -40.01 -16.48
N VAL A 430 22.25 -40.98 -16.46
CA VAL A 430 21.90 -42.39 -16.59
C VAL A 430 21.96 -43.05 -15.20
N ALA A 431 20.89 -43.75 -14.82
CA ALA A 431 20.95 -44.61 -13.64
C ALA A 431 21.77 -45.86 -13.99
N HIS A 432 22.86 -46.11 -13.28
CA HIS A 432 23.52 -47.42 -13.31
C HIS A 432 22.79 -48.38 -12.37
N GLY A 433 22.54 -49.60 -12.83
CA GLY A 433 21.68 -50.59 -12.17
C GLY A 433 22.11 -50.99 -10.75
N GLU A 434 21.10 -51.38 -9.96
CA GLU A 434 21.12 -51.98 -8.61
C GLU A 434 22.03 -51.30 -7.57
N GLY A 435 21.51 -50.22 -6.96
CA GLY A 435 22.16 -49.46 -5.89
C GLY A 435 22.99 -48.25 -6.37
N GLY A 436 23.06 -48.03 -7.69
CA GLY A 436 23.90 -47.04 -8.32
C GLY A 436 23.51 -45.59 -8.04
N SER A 437 24.47 -44.85 -7.47
CA SER A 437 24.57 -43.39 -7.60
C SER A 437 24.40 -42.99 -9.07
N TRP A 438 23.53 -42.01 -9.33
CA TRP A 438 23.40 -41.44 -10.66
C TRP A 438 24.67 -40.65 -11.00
N SER A 439 25.37 -41.07 -12.04
CA SER A 439 26.48 -40.35 -12.64
C SER A 439 25.92 -39.30 -13.61
N PHE A 440 26.23 -38.05 -13.34
CA PHE A 440 25.96 -36.92 -14.22
C PHE A 440 27.30 -36.44 -14.79
N PRO A 441 27.38 -36.07 -16.09
CA PRO A 441 28.56 -35.45 -16.66
C PRO A 441 28.98 -34.16 -15.93
#